data_AF-A0AAV4C0G2-F1
#
_entry.id   AF-A0AAV4C0G2-F1
#
_cell.length_a   1.000
_cell.length_b   1.000
_cell.length_c   1.000
_cell.angle_alpha   90.00
_cell.angle_beta   90.00
_cell.angle_gamma   90.00
#
_symmetry.space_group_name_H-M   'P 1'
#
loop_
_entity.id
_entity.type
_entity.pdbx_description
1 polymer ?
#
loop_
_entity_poly.entity_id
_entity_poly.type
_entity_poly.pdbx_seq_one_letter_code
_entity_poly.pdbx_strand_id
1 'polypeptide(L)'
;MTGKVLIYLHPQGMFLAKALYDNIAETPDELAFRRGDVLTVVEQDASGLEGWWLCSLRGKHGIAPGNRLKILSGMGDNAKVSSNPDVCT
;
A
#
# COMPACT_ATOMS: atom_id res chain seq x y z
N MET A 1 1.94 -15.04 -31.17
CA MET A 1 0.56 -14.76 -30.74
C MET A 1 0.26 -15.74 -29.61
N THR A 2 0.14 -15.40 -28.33
CA THR A 2 0.04 -14.14 -27.62
C THR A 2 0.65 -14.48 -26.27
N GLY A 3 1.76 -13.82 -25.90
CA GLY A 3 2.46 -14.12 -24.66
C GLY A 3 1.47 -13.98 -23.51
N LYS A 4 1.30 -15.05 -22.73
CA LYS A 4 0.56 -14.99 -21.47
C LYS A 4 1.21 -13.90 -20.63
N VAL A 5 0.57 -12.74 -20.55
CA VAL A 5 0.84 -11.77 -19.50
C VAL A 5 0.34 -12.44 -18.24
N LEU A 6 1.24 -13.19 -17.59
CA LEU A 6 1.09 -13.59 -16.20
C LEU A 6 1.12 -12.28 -15.40
N ILE A 7 -0.03 -11.64 -15.32
CA ILE A 7 -0.36 -10.80 -14.18
C ILE A 7 -0.12 -11.71 -12.97
N TYR A 8 1.00 -11.50 -12.28
CA TYR A 8 1.22 -12.07 -10.96
C TYR A 8 0.18 -11.43 -10.06
N LEU A 9 -1.05 -11.94 -10.11
CA LEU A 9 -2.04 -11.73 -9.09
C LEU A 9 -1.51 -12.51 -7.88
N HIS A 10 -0.60 -11.88 -7.13
CA HIS A 10 -0.39 -12.27 -5.75
C HIS A 10 -1.78 -12.20 -5.08
N PRO A 11 -2.27 -13.29 -4.46
CA PRO A 11 -3.61 -13.32 -3.87
C PRO A 11 -3.77 -12.39 -2.65
N GLN A 12 -2.74 -11.62 -2.29
CA GLN A 12 -2.80 -10.52 -1.34
C GLN A 12 -3.19 -9.26 -2.12
N GLY A 13 -4.49 -8.92 -2.13
CA GLY A 13 -5.02 -7.81 -2.92
C GLY A 13 -4.26 -6.49 -2.71
N MET A 14 -4.27 -5.62 -3.72
CA MET A 14 -3.76 -4.26 -3.59
C MET A 14 -4.44 -3.54 -2.42
N PHE A 15 -3.66 -3.01 -1.49
CA PHE A 15 -4.16 -2.26 -0.33
C PHE A 15 -3.86 -0.77 -0.50
N LEU A 16 -4.69 0.09 0.09
CA LEU A 16 -4.37 1.52 0.17
C LEU A 16 -3.46 1.77 1.37
N ALA A 17 -2.57 2.73 1.25
CA ALA A 17 -1.74 3.20 2.35
C ALA A 17 -1.63 4.72 2.36
N LYS A 18 -1.66 5.31 3.56
CA LYS A 18 -1.44 6.74 3.74
C LYS A 18 0.02 7.01 4.07
N ALA A 19 0.62 7.96 3.38
CA ALA A 19 1.94 8.47 3.73
C ALA A 19 1.90 9.19 5.08
N LEU A 20 2.71 8.73 6.03
CA LEU A 20 2.90 9.36 7.34
C LEU A 20 3.91 10.51 7.28
N TYR A 21 4.80 10.50 6.28
CA TYR A 21 5.86 11.46 6.04
C TYR A 21 5.98 11.81 4.56
N ASP A 22 6.70 12.87 4.25
CA ASP A 22 7.15 13.14 2.88
C ASP A 22 8.21 12.10 2.46
N ASN A 23 8.35 11.86 1.16
CA ASN A 23 9.45 11.12 0.57
C ASN A 23 9.96 11.88 -0.66
N ILE A 24 11.25 12.22 -0.63
CA ILE A 24 11.97 12.73 -1.79
C ILE A 24 12.62 11.51 -2.41
N ALA A 25 12.35 11.24 -3.68
CA ALA A 25 12.96 10.12 -4.38
C ALA A 25 14.46 10.39 -4.58
N GLU A 26 15.30 9.48 -4.12
CA GLU A 26 16.75 9.55 -4.32
C GLU A 26 17.18 8.85 -5.62
N THR A 27 16.38 7.88 -6.07
CA THR A 27 16.60 7.12 -7.31
C THR A 27 15.39 7.20 -8.24
N PRO A 28 15.55 6.93 -9.56
CA PRO A 28 14.43 6.93 -10.51
C PRO A 28 13.35 5.89 -10.20
N ASP A 29 13.72 4.83 -9.49
CA ASP A 29 12.82 3.74 -9.12
C ASP A 29 11.98 4.06 -7.88
N GLU A 30 12.34 5.09 -7.12
CA GLU A 30 11.63 5.53 -5.92
C GLU A 30 10.46 6.47 -6.23
N LEU A 31 9.37 6.31 -5.47
CA LEU A 31 8.25 7.23 -5.52
C LEU A 31 8.48 8.43 -4.60
N ALA A 32 8.37 9.63 -5.17
CA ALA A 32 8.18 10.85 -4.42
C ALA A 32 6.70 11.00 -4.01
N PHE A 33 6.46 11.31 -2.74
CA PHE A 33 5.12 11.55 -2.19
C PHE A 33 5.17 12.53 -1.02
N ARG A 34 4.03 13.10 -0.67
CA ARG A 34 3.89 13.98 0.50
C ARG A 34 3.13 13.28 1.60
N ARG A 35 3.37 13.68 2.84
CA ARG A 35 2.58 13.31 4.01
C ARG A 35 1.11 13.54 3.70
N GLY A 36 0.30 12.51 3.92
CA GLY A 36 -1.13 12.52 3.68
C GLY A 36 -1.55 12.02 2.30
N ASP A 37 -0.63 11.86 1.34
CA ASP A 37 -0.94 11.17 0.08
C ASP A 37 -1.42 9.74 0.37
N VAL A 38 -2.34 9.25 -0.47
CA VAL A 38 -2.80 7.87 -0.45
C VAL A 38 -2.23 7.16 -1.66
N LEU A 39 -1.46 6.10 -1.41
CA LEU A 39 -0.81 5.26 -2.40
C LEU A 39 -1.51 3.91 -2.45
N THR A 40 -1.43 3.26 -3.59
CA THR A 40 -1.80 1.85 -3.68
C THR A 40 -0.55 0.99 -3.53
N VAL A 41 -0.53 0.13 -2.51
CA VAL A 41 0.52 -0.87 -2.32
C VAL A 41 0.18 -2.08 -3.19
N VAL A 42 1.08 -2.39 -4.12
CA VAL A 42 0.96 -3.50 -5.09
C VAL A 42 1.65 -4.74 -4.56
N GLU A 43 2.83 -4.59 -3.97
CA GLU A 43 3.64 -5.68 -3.43
C GLU A 43 4.44 -5.15 -2.24
N GLN A 44 4.48 -5.91 -1.13
CA GLN A 44 5.40 -5.65 -0.02
C GLN A 44 6.68 -6.46 -0.22
N ASP A 45 7.80 -5.94 0.27
CA ASP A 45 9.15 -6.50 0.09
C ASP A 45 9.48 -6.83 -1.37
N ALA A 46 9.18 -5.85 -2.23
CA ALA A 46 9.19 -6.00 -3.67
C ALA A 46 10.58 -6.40 -4.19
N SER A 47 10.60 -7.43 -5.05
CA SER A 47 11.86 -7.98 -5.60
C SER A 47 12.89 -8.38 -4.52
N GLY A 48 12.42 -8.77 -3.33
CA GLY A 48 13.26 -9.21 -2.22
C GLY A 48 13.92 -8.07 -1.43
N LEU A 49 13.55 -6.82 -1.69
CA LEU A 49 14.01 -5.66 -0.94
C LEU A 49 13.16 -5.48 0.33
N GLU A 50 13.61 -6.05 1.44
CA GLU A 50 12.90 -5.95 2.73
C GLU A 50 12.61 -4.49 3.11
N GLY A 51 11.35 -4.20 3.44
CA GLY A 51 10.88 -2.87 3.80
C GLY A 51 10.61 -1.92 2.62
N TRP A 52 10.84 -2.35 1.38
CA TRP A 52 10.54 -1.56 0.18
C TRP A 52 9.34 -2.14 -0.55
N TRP A 53 8.30 -1.34 -0.69
CA TRP A 53 7.03 -1.77 -1.25
C TRP A 53 6.84 -1.18 -2.64
N LEU A 54 6.46 -2.01 -3.61
CA LEU A 54 6.02 -1.53 -4.90
C LEU A 54 4.68 -0.83 -4.72
N CYS A 55 4.64 0.46 -5.06
CA CYS A 55 3.47 1.30 -4.92
C CYS A 55 3.09 1.96 -6.25
N SER A 56 1.84 2.42 -6.32
CA SER A 56 1.33 3.25 -7.40
C SER A 56 0.77 4.56 -6.82
N LEU A 57 1.15 5.69 -7.43
CA LEU A 57 0.67 7.01 -7.09
C LEU A 57 0.60 7.90 -8.34
N ARG A 58 -0.58 8.44 -8.64
CA ARG A 58 -0.80 9.39 -9.75
C ARG A 58 -0.27 8.88 -11.10
N GLY A 59 -0.47 7.59 -11.38
CA GLY A 59 -0.04 6.94 -12.63
C GLY A 59 1.44 6.56 -12.68
N LYS A 60 2.22 6.85 -11.63
CA LYS A 60 3.61 6.38 -11.50
C LYS A 60 3.67 5.13 -10.65
N HIS A 61 4.59 4.24 -11.00
CA HIS A 61 4.94 3.05 -10.22
C HIS A 61 6.39 3.16 -9.78
N GLY A 62 6.67 2.69 -8.56
CA GLY A 62 8.01 2.68 -8.01
C GLY A 62 8.00 2.15 -6.59
N ILE A 63 9.19 1.95 -6.02
CA ILE A 63 9.35 1.51 -4.65
C ILE A 63 9.13 2.67 -3.68
N ALA A 64 8.57 2.36 -2.52
CA ALA A 64 8.39 3.28 -1.41
C ALA A 64 8.84 2.59 -0.11
N PRO A 65 9.46 3.32 0.83
CA PRO A 65 9.82 2.76 2.12
C PRO A 65 8.56 2.50 2.95
N GLY A 66 8.27 1.23 3.24
CA GLY A 66 7.05 0.79 3.92
C GLY A 66 6.89 1.39 5.32
N ASN A 67 7.99 1.66 6.02
CA ASN A 67 7.99 2.30 7.34
C ASN A 67 7.50 3.77 7.33
N ARG A 68 7.35 4.39 6.16
CA ARG A 68 6.73 5.72 6.00
C ARG A 68 5.25 5.67 5.68
N LEU A 69 4.68 4.48 5.51
CA LEU A 69 3.31 4.25 5.08
C LEU A 69 2.50 3.59 6.20
N LYS A 70 1.21 3.93 6.26
CA LYS A 70 0.22 3.24 7.10
C LYS A 70 -0.83 2.61 6.21
N ILE A 71 -0.92 1.28 6.22
CA ILE A 71 -2.00 0.57 5.54
C ILE A 71 -3.35 1.08 6.06
N LEU A 72 -4.19 1.51 5.13
CA LEU A 72 -5.59 1.81 5.36
C LEU A 72 -6.32 0.49 5.10
N SER A 73 -6.81 -0.15 6.16
CA SER A 73 -7.61 -1.39 6.17
C SER A 73 -8.06 -1.87 4.79
N GLY A 74 -7.57 -3.05 4.40
CA GLY A 74 -7.91 -3.68 3.13
C GLY A 74 -9.40 -3.98 3.03
N MET A 75 -9.90 -4.16 1.81
CA MET A 75 -11.25 -4.67 1.55
C MET A 75 -11.36 -6.13 2.01
N GLY A 76 -11.35 -6.35 3.33
CA GLY A 76 -11.29 -7.63 4.02
C GLY A 76 -11.50 -7.52 5.54
N ASP A 77 -11.56 -6.31 6.10
CA ASP A 77 -11.98 -6.11 7.48
C ASP A 77 -13.51 -6.19 7.57
N ASN A 78 -14.02 -7.40 7.81
CA ASN A 78 -15.35 -7.58 8.37
C ASN A 78 -15.49 -6.61 9.54
N ALA A 79 -16.46 -5.72 9.43
CA ALA A 79 -16.79 -4.72 10.43
C ALA A 79 -16.84 -5.34 11.83
N LYS A 80 -15.73 -5.25 12.57
CA LYS A 80 -15.80 -5.06 14.01
C LYS A 80 -16.16 -3.59 14.23
N VAL A 81 -17.39 -3.25 13.84
CA VAL A 81 -18.16 -2.31 14.64
C VAL A 81 -18.18 -2.98 16.02
N SER A 82 -17.30 -2.51 16.91
CA SER A 82 -17.55 -2.62 18.33
C SER A 82 -18.83 -1.82 18.57
N SER A 83 -19.96 -2.48 18.34
CA SER A 83 -21.11 -2.23 19.17
C SER A 83 -20.59 -2.46 20.58
N ASN A 84 -20.57 -1.40 21.38
CA ASN A 84 -20.81 -1.58 22.80
C ASN A 84 -22.34 -1.58 22.94
N PRO A 85 -23.03 -2.73 22.90
CA PRO A 85 -24.26 -2.85 23.64
C PRO A 85 -23.86 -3.15 25.08
N ASP A 86 -23.95 -2.17 25.98
CA ASP A 86 -24.02 -2.28 27.44
C ASP A 86 -23.55 -0.93 28.03
N VAL A 87 -24.24 -0.24 28.93
CA VAL A 87 -25.43 -0.54 29.73
C VAL A 87 -25.91 0.77 30.37
N CYS A 88 -27.20 0.86 30.64
CA CYS A 88 -27.84 1.89 31.46
C CYS A 88 -27.13 2.10 32.81
N THR A 89 -26.75 3.33 33.14
CA THR A 89 -26.76 3.93 34.50
C THR A 89 -26.84 5.45 34.34
#